data_AF-A0A089HP60-F1
#
_entry.id   AF-A0A089HP60-F1
#
_cell.length_a   1.000
_cell.length_b   1.000
_cell.length_c   1.000
_cell.angle_alpha   90.00
_cell.angle_beta   90.00
_cell.angle_gamma   90.00
#
_symmetry.space_group_name_H-M   'P 1'
#
loop_
_entity.id
_entity.type
_entity.pdbx_description
1 polymer ?
#
loop_
_entity_poly.entity_id
_entity_poly.type
_entity_poly.pdbx_seq_one_letter_code
_entity_poly.pdbx_strand_id
1 'polypeptide(L)'
;MQQDALKQWLTQDVAQQREAMIRQIGAEVRAQAHAHTKEWIEPFRKLCLRIHAMQEAGHKRPIAYLHVSYLRSWLGQGKLMCSLEAYDDTWYLDRAACIELHEASWLYTHLETYRNAIEASRKSYGSEILPLETDRVWLEDISIAGHYVISLVRAAAPRIVGLPEFQQVRRAEIFRIRAGEYMDLSEDVWVEERRDKDAAAIRARLEQRDGSLHRYQDWRNLDLSGGNYESADLGYSHLTGANLAGSRLNKSICAGVDFSRSNMQGVDLSQSVLYDANFSHCDLQGANFWHAAGGQPLILEGQILGTFGVNFTQANLQGANLLFADLEGANFQGANLQGAKIILQDAAQFALSEEQKRQVIWMEEDETGQLAEVRP
;
A
#
# COMPACT_ATOMS: atom_id res chain seq x y z
N MET A 1 35.10 18.59 14.32
CA MET A 1 34.08 19.40 15.03
C MET A 1 32.88 19.70 14.14
N GLN A 2 32.91 20.61 13.16
CA GLN A 2 31.71 20.89 12.33
C GLN A 2 31.14 19.66 11.60
N GLN A 3 32.00 18.81 11.03
CA GLN A 3 31.53 17.54 10.41
C GLN A 3 30.99 16.53 11.43
N ASP A 4 31.50 16.55 12.66
CA ASP A 4 31.05 15.64 13.73
C ASP A 4 29.69 16.08 14.28
N ALA A 5 29.50 17.39 14.48
CA ALA A 5 28.24 17.99 14.88
C ALA A 5 27.13 17.77 13.83
N LEU A 6 27.45 18.00 12.55
CA LEU A 6 26.50 17.74 11.46
C LEU A 6 26.11 16.25 11.42
N LYS A 7 27.08 15.34 11.51
CA LYS A 7 26.82 13.90 11.52
C LYS A 7 25.95 13.50 12.72
N GLN A 8 26.26 14.01 13.91
CA GLN A 8 25.47 13.74 15.11
C GLN A 8 24.02 14.21 14.93
N TRP A 9 23.83 15.46 14.50
CA TRP A 9 22.50 16.02 14.26
C TRP A 9 21.70 15.22 13.22
N LEU A 10 22.32 14.81 12.11
CA LEU A 10 21.67 14.00 11.07
C LEU A 10 21.29 12.60 11.58
N THR A 11 22.18 11.94 12.31
CA THR A 11 22.01 10.52 12.70
C THR A 11 21.21 10.32 13.99
N GLN A 12 21.11 11.35 14.83
CA GLN A 12 20.38 11.28 16.09
C GLN A 12 19.11 12.13 16.01
N ASP A 13 19.26 13.45 15.94
CA ASP A 13 18.12 14.35 16.08
C ASP A 13 17.18 14.27 14.86
N VAL A 14 17.72 14.42 13.65
CA VAL A 14 16.92 14.36 12.41
C VAL A 14 16.29 12.98 12.24
N ALA A 15 17.05 11.91 12.48
CA ALA A 15 16.54 10.54 12.40
C ALA A 15 15.38 10.30 13.37
N GLN A 16 15.51 10.75 14.63
CA GLN A 16 14.44 10.64 15.62
C GLN A 16 13.20 11.44 15.23
N GLN A 17 13.37 12.69 14.78
CA GLN A 17 12.24 13.52 14.33
C GLN A 17 11.57 12.94 13.07
N ARG A 18 12.36 12.36 12.16
CA ARG A 18 11.87 11.72 10.94
C ARG A 18 11.02 10.50 11.27
N GLU A 19 11.51 9.64 12.15
CA GLU A 19 10.76 8.46 12.61
C GLU A 19 9.47 8.87 13.32
N ALA A 20 9.52 9.90 14.18
CA ALA A 20 8.34 10.45 14.83
C ALA A 20 7.30 10.96 13.83
N MET A 21 7.73 11.72 12.82
CA MET A 21 6.85 12.19 11.74
C MET A 21 6.22 11.02 10.98
N ILE A 22 7.01 10.01 10.59
CA ILE A 22 6.50 8.82 9.89
C ILE A 22 5.44 8.11 10.75
N ARG A 23 5.71 7.91 12.04
CA ARG A 23 4.76 7.26 12.95
C ARG A 23 3.48 8.08 13.14
N GLN A 24 3.57 9.41 13.23
CA GLN A 24 2.41 10.30 13.35
C GLN A 24 1.53 10.26 12.09
N ILE A 25 2.13 10.44 10.90
CA ILE A 25 1.38 10.39 9.64
C ILE A 25 0.76 8.99 9.46
N GLY A 26 1.52 7.92 9.69
CA GLY A 26 1.02 6.55 9.56
C GLY A 26 -0.14 6.24 10.51
N ALA A 27 -0.08 6.72 11.77
CA ALA A 27 -1.18 6.58 12.72
C ALA A 27 -2.44 7.33 12.27
N GLU A 28 -2.29 8.56 11.75
CA GLU A 28 -3.41 9.34 11.21
C GLU A 28 -4.03 8.65 9.98
N VAL A 29 -3.20 8.19 9.04
CA VAL A 29 -3.66 7.47 7.84
C VAL A 29 -4.44 6.21 8.22
N ARG A 30 -3.99 5.43 9.22
CA ARG A 30 -4.74 4.27 9.68
C ARG A 30 -6.05 4.65 10.36
N ALA A 31 -6.05 5.68 11.21
CA ALA A 31 -7.25 6.13 11.91
C ALA A 31 -8.31 6.73 10.97
N GLN A 32 -7.88 7.40 9.90
CA GLN A 32 -8.72 8.16 8.99
C GLN A 32 -8.65 7.65 7.54
N ALA A 33 -8.28 6.38 7.34
CA ALA A 33 -8.05 5.79 6.01
C ALA A 33 -9.20 6.05 5.03
N HIS A 34 -10.44 5.88 5.48
CA HIS A 34 -11.61 6.14 4.65
C HIS A 34 -11.76 7.62 4.26
N ALA A 35 -11.49 8.54 5.18
CA ALA A 35 -11.61 9.98 4.94
C ALA A 35 -10.54 10.45 3.94
N HIS A 36 -9.27 10.14 4.20
CA HIS A 36 -8.17 10.56 3.34
C HIS A 36 -8.20 9.89 1.96
N THR A 37 -8.61 8.62 1.85
CA THR A 37 -8.83 8.01 0.52
C THR A 37 -10.01 8.63 -0.22
N LYS A 38 -11.03 9.11 0.50
CA LYS A 38 -12.21 9.78 -0.11
C LYS A 38 -11.87 11.15 -0.70
N GLU A 39 -10.87 11.85 -0.16
CA GLU A 39 -10.41 13.15 -0.67
C GLU A 39 -10.00 13.09 -2.16
N TRP A 40 -9.47 11.95 -2.60
CA TRP A 40 -9.06 11.72 -4.00
C TRP A 40 -10.23 11.52 -4.96
N ILE A 41 -11.42 11.19 -4.48
CA ILE A 41 -12.54 10.82 -5.35
C ILE A 41 -13.04 12.00 -6.19
N GLU A 42 -13.22 13.17 -5.58
CA GLU A 42 -13.77 14.33 -6.28
C GLU A 42 -12.82 14.91 -7.34
N PRO A 43 -11.50 15.09 -7.09
CA PRO A 43 -10.54 15.48 -8.13
C PRO A 43 -10.54 14.52 -9.33
N PHE A 44 -10.53 13.21 -9.09
CA PHE A 44 -10.58 12.22 -10.17
C PHE A 44 -11.92 12.26 -10.92
N ARG A 45 -13.04 12.44 -10.22
CA ARG A 45 -14.36 12.58 -10.84
C ARG A 45 -14.41 13.77 -11.81
N LYS A 46 -13.91 14.93 -11.38
CA LYS A 46 -13.84 16.13 -12.24
C LYS A 46 -12.89 15.91 -13.44
N LEU A 47 -11.75 15.25 -13.22
CA LEU A 47 -10.83 14.88 -14.30
C LEU A 47 -11.53 14.00 -15.34
N CYS A 48 -12.27 12.97 -14.90
CA CYS A 48 -13.02 12.07 -15.78
C CYS A 48 -14.06 12.82 -16.62
N LEU A 49 -14.79 13.76 -16.02
CA LEU A 49 -15.75 14.59 -16.74
C LEU A 49 -15.08 15.43 -17.84
N ARG A 50 -13.91 16.03 -17.54
CA ARG A 50 -13.13 16.78 -18.55
C ARG A 50 -12.64 15.87 -19.66
N ILE A 51 -12.06 14.72 -19.31
CA ILE A 51 -11.59 13.73 -20.29
C ILE A 51 -12.72 13.34 -21.22
N HIS A 52 -13.88 12.96 -20.67
CA HIS A 52 -15.03 12.53 -21.44
C HIS A 52 -15.50 13.63 -22.40
N ALA A 53 -15.63 14.87 -21.93
CA ALA A 53 -15.99 16.01 -22.80
C ALA A 53 -14.96 16.23 -23.94
N MET A 54 -13.66 16.12 -23.65
CA MET A 54 -12.62 16.25 -24.68
C MET A 54 -12.61 15.08 -25.67
N GLN A 55 -12.96 13.88 -25.21
CA GLN A 55 -13.12 12.70 -26.04
C GLN A 55 -14.32 12.83 -26.98
N GLU A 56 -15.47 13.28 -26.49
CA GLU A 56 -16.65 13.54 -27.33
C GLU A 56 -16.40 14.65 -28.37
N ALA A 57 -15.58 15.64 -28.04
CA ALA A 57 -15.16 16.67 -28.97
C ALA A 57 -14.07 16.21 -29.98
N GLY A 58 -13.57 14.96 -29.87
CA GLY A 58 -12.49 14.45 -30.73
C GLY A 58 -11.10 15.04 -30.43
N HIS A 59 -10.95 15.76 -29.32
CA HIS A 59 -9.69 16.42 -28.92
C HIS A 59 -8.81 15.56 -28.03
N LYS A 60 -9.30 14.40 -27.56
CA LYS A 60 -8.56 13.49 -26.69
C LYS A 60 -8.69 12.06 -27.17
N ARG A 61 -7.54 11.39 -27.33
CA ARG A 61 -7.45 9.97 -27.67
C ARG A 61 -7.82 9.10 -26.46
N PRO A 62 -7.95 7.77 -26.61
CA PRO A 62 -8.12 6.88 -25.47
C PRO A 62 -7.00 7.08 -24.46
N ILE A 63 -7.37 7.18 -23.18
CA ILE A 63 -6.42 7.42 -22.10
C ILE A 63 -5.65 6.14 -21.79
N ALA A 64 -4.34 6.20 -21.83
CA ALA A 64 -3.47 5.11 -21.37
C ALA A 64 -3.02 5.35 -19.92
N TYR A 65 -2.94 6.61 -19.48
CA TYR A 65 -2.37 6.95 -18.18
C TYR A 65 -3.14 8.06 -17.48
N LEU A 66 -3.48 7.83 -16.22
CA LEU A 66 -3.74 8.90 -15.26
C LEU A 66 -2.53 8.99 -14.33
N HIS A 67 -1.94 10.16 -14.18
CA HIS A 67 -0.73 10.37 -13.41
C HIS A 67 -0.98 11.36 -12.28
N VAL A 68 -0.66 10.98 -11.04
CA VAL A 68 -0.70 11.84 -9.88
C VAL A 68 0.72 12.23 -9.50
N SER A 69 1.03 13.52 -9.59
CA SER A 69 2.37 14.05 -9.33
C SER A 69 2.31 15.06 -8.18
N TYR A 70 2.98 14.79 -7.05
CA TYR A 70 3.15 15.83 -6.03
C TYR A 70 4.21 16.85 -6.47
N LEU A 71 4.01 18.12 -6.12
CA LEU A 71 4.73 19.26 -6.66
C LEU A 71 5.60 19.95 -5.60
N ARG A 72 6.92 19.82 -5.69
CA ARG A 72 7.84 20.52 -4.76
C ARG A 72 7.77 22.04 -4.86
N SER A 73 7.41 22.58 -6.03
CA SER A 73 7.37 24.02 -6.31
C SER A 73 6.38 24.79 -5.42
N TRP A 74 5.40 24.11 -4.82
CA TRP A 74 4.39 24.73 -3.95
C TRP A 74 4.76 24.71 -2.47
N LEU A 75 5.79 23.95 -2.07
CA LEU A 75 6.20 23.83 -0.66
C LEU A 75 6.65 25.18 -0.08
N GLY A 76 7.30 26.02 -0.90
CA GLY A 76 7.69 27.37 -0.49
C GLY A 76 6.50 28.31 -0.19
N GLN A 77 5.31 27.94 -0.64
CA GLN A 77 4.05 28.67 -0.36
C GLN A 77 3.24 28.03 0.76
N GLY A 78 3.79 27.03 1.45
CA GLY A 78 3.09 26.37 2.55
C GLY A 78 2.08 25.31 2.10
N LYS A 79 2.31 24.66 0.95
CA LYS A 79 1.32 23.73 0.37
C LYS A 79 1.96 22.47 -0.21
N LEU A 80 1.28 21.34 -0.02
CA LEU A 80 1.52 20.11 -0.77
C LEU A 80 0.45 19.94 -1.86
N MET A 81 0.79 20.40 -3.07
CA MET A 81 -0.09 20.28 -4.24
C MET A 81 0.22 19.01 -5.02
N CYS A 82 -0.83 18.36 -5.52
CA CYS A 82 -0.76 17.23 -6.45
C CYS A 82 -1.44 17.60 -7.78
N SER A 83 -0.75 17.35 -8.88
CA SER A 83 -1.27 17.43 -10.24
C SER A 83 -1.83 16.08 -10.64
N LEU A 84 -3.06 16.03 -11.15
CA LEU A 84 -3.67 14.84 -11.72
C LEU A 84 -3.77 15.05 -13.23
N GLU A 85 -3.03 14.27 -13.99
CA GLU A 85 -2.81 14.46 -15.43
C GLU A 85 -3.32 13.26 -16.21
N ALA A 86 -3.99 13.51 -17.34
CA ALA A 86 -4.47 12.44 -18.22
C ALA A 86 -3.73 12.43 -19.54
N TYR A 87 -3.12 11.30 -19.89
CA TYR A 87 -2.32 11.09 -21.09
C TYR A 87 -2.86 9.94 -21.94
N ASP A 88 -2.77 10.10 -23.26
CA ASP A 88 -2.89 9.00 -24.20
C ASP A 88 -1.63 8.11 -24.21
N ASP A 89 -1.56 7.18 -25.15
CA ASP A 89 -0.43 6.24 -25.31
C ASP A 89 0.93 6.89 -25.63
N THR A 90 0.95 8.20 -25.96
CA THR A 90 2.19 8.97 -26.20
C THR A 90 2.76 9.60 -24.93
N TRP A 91 2.14 9.34 -23.77
CA TRP A 91 2.62 9.79 -22.45
C TRP A 91 2.84 11.33 -22.46
N TYR A 92 3.97 11.84 -21.96
CA TYR A 92 4.31 13.27 -21.89
C TYR A 92 4.34 13.99 -23.25
N LEU A 93 4.31 13.27 -24.38
CA LEU A 93 4.24 13.88 -25.71
C LEU A 93 2.81 14.21 -26.13
N ASP A 94 1.81 13.80 -25.35
CA ASP A 94 0.41 14.15 -25.56
C ASP A 94 0.22 15.67 -25.41
N ARG A 95 -0.21 16.31 -26.49
CA ARG A 95 -0.40 17.77 -26.55
C ARG A 95 -1.76 18.22 -26.05
N ALA A 96 -2.72 17.31 -25.86
CA ALA A 96 -4.06 17.62 -25.40
C ALA A 96 -4.09 17.63 -23.87
N ALA A 97 -3.51 18.64 -23.24
CA ALA A 97 -3.42 18.74 -21.79
C ALA A 97 -4.80 18.61 -21.12
N CYS A 98 -4.89 17.72 -20.13
CA CYS A 98 -6.07 17.54 -19.29
C CYS A 98 -5.57 17.31 -17.87
N ILE A 99 -5.74 18.33 -17.02
CA ILE A 99 -5.13 18.40 -15.70
C ILE A 99 -6.17 18.82 -14.67
N GLU A 100 -6.09 18.24 -13.49
CA GLU A 100 -6.76 18.65 -12.26
C GLU A 100 -5.75 18.87 -11.14
N LEU A 101 -6.11 19.66 -10.13
CA LEU A 101 -5.27 19.88 -8.95
C LEU A 101 -5.97 19.41 -7.68
N HIS A 102 -5.18 18.85 -6.77
CA HIS A 102 -5.60 18.47 -5.43
C HIS A 102 -4.58 18.96 -4.40
N GLU A 103 -5.05 19.48 -3.27
CA GLU A 103 -4.19 19.93 -2.17
C GLU A 103 -4.31 18.93 -1.01
N ALA A 104 -3.19 18.34 -0.60
CA ALA A 104 -3.12 17.43 0.54
C ALA A 104 -2.73 18.20 1.82
N SER A 105 -3.61 19.10 2.26
CA SER A 105 -3.30 20.10 3.30
C SER A 105 -2.91 19.45 4.64
N TRP A 106 -3.59 18.39 5.06
CA TRP A 106 -3.31 17.71 6.33
C TRP A 106 -1.90 17.09 6.35
N LEU A 107 -1.46 16.53 5.22
CA LEU A 107 -0.12 15.95 5.09
C LEU A 107 0.94 17.06 5.14
N TYR A 108 0.68 18.21 4.54
CA TYR A 108 1.57 19.37 4.65
C TYR A 108 1.71 19.85 6.11
N THR A 109 0.65 19.82 6.92
CA THR A 109 0.71 20.21 8.34
C THR A 109 1.71 19.35 9.14
N HIS A 110 1.77 18.05 8.87
CA HIS A 110 2.77 17.17 9.49
C HIS A 110 4.18 17.51 9.05
N LEU A 111 4.36 17.74 7.76
CA LEU A 111 5.65 18.11 7.19
C LEU A 111 6.13 19.47 7.78
N GLU A 112 5.26 20.46 7.89
CA GLU A 112 5.59 21.75 8.50
C GLU A 112 5.98 21.61 9.98
N THR A 113 5.26 20.77 10.73
CA THR A 113 5.57 20.45 12.12
C THR A 113 6.96 19.82 12.24
N TYR A 114 7.27 18.87 11.35
CA TYR A 114 8.57 18.22 11.27
C TYR A 114 9.70 19.21 10.95
N ARG A 115 9.52 20.07 9.94
CA ARG A 115 10.51 21.10 9.58
C ARG A 115 10.81 22.03 10.74
N ASN A 116 9.77 22.45 11.48
CA ASN A 116 9.94 23.30 12.67
C ASN A 116 10.70 22.59 13.78
N ALA A 117 10.46 21.30 13.99
CA ALA A 117 11.18 20.49 14.99
C ALA A 117 12.67 20.32 14.63
N ILE A 118 12.97 20.05 13.35
CA ILE A 118 14.36 19.99 12.84
C ILE A 118 15.07 21.32 13.04
N GLU A 119 14.45 22.44 12.67
CA GLU A 119 15.07 23.76 12.82
C GLU A 119 15.29 24.12 14.29
N ALA A 120 14.37 23.74 15.18
CA ALA A 120 14.53 23.91 16.62
C ALA A 120 15.71 23.10 17.16
N SER A 121 15.87 21.85 16.72
CA SER A 121 17.03 21.02 17.05
C SER A 121 18.32 21.61 16.47
N ARG A 122 18.36 22.03 15.20
CA ARG A 122 19.54 22.65 14.58
C ARG A 122 20.03 23.86 15.37
N LYS A 123 19.11 24.67 15.90
CA LYS A 123 19.43 25.85 16.72
C LYS A 123 20.24 25.53 17.98
N SER A 124 20.14 24.33 18.56
CA SER A 124 20.96 23.95 19.73
C SER A 124 22.44 23.78 19.38
N TYR A 125 22.79 23.58 18.11
CA TYR A 125 24.17 23.48 17.63
C TYR A 125 24.77 24.84 17.22
N GLY A 126 24.04 25.94 17.43
CA GLY A 126 24.54 27.30 17.19
C GLY A 126 25.00 27.54 15.74
N SER A 127 26.27 27.92 15.58
CA SER A 127 26.92 28.17 14.28
C SER A 127 27.66 26.96 13.71
N GLU A 128 27.66 25.81 14.39
CA GLU A 128 28.31 24.60 13.90
C GLU A 128 27.56 23.97 12.72
N ILE A 129 26.23 24.15 12.69
CA ILE A 129 25.35 23.67 11.62
C ILE A 129 24.68 24.87 10.95
N LEU A 130 24.87 25.00 9.64
CA LEU A 130 24.33 26.11 8.86
C LEU A 130 22.80 26.01 8.72
N PRO A 131 22.06 27.13 8.65
CA PRO A 131 20.62 27.11 8.41
C PRO A 131 20.20 26.36 7.13
N LEU A 132 21.05 26.37 6.10
CA LEU A 132 20.79 25.67 4.84
C LEU A 132 20.69 24.14 5.01
N GLU A 133 21.29 23.56 6.05
CA GLU A 133 21.22 22.10 6.28
C GLU A 133 19.79 21.66 6.64
N THR A 134 19.02 22.50 7.34
CA THR A 134 17.58 22.25 7.57
C THR A 134 16.82 22.15 6.26
N ASP A 135 17.08 23.06 5.31
CA ASP A 135 16.41 23.06 4.01
C ASP A 135 16.80 21.85 3.15
N ARG A 136 18.05 21.37 3.25
CA ARG A 136 18.50 20.14 2.57
C ARG A 136 17.77 18.91 3.09
N VAL A 137 17.79 18.71 4.42
CA VAL A 137 17.07 17.61 5.07
C VAL A 137 15.59 17.65 4.71
N TRP A 138 14.99 18.83 4.78
CA TRP A 138 13.60 19.03 4.41
C TRP A 138 13.28 18.61 2.96
N LEU A 139 14.13 18.99 2.01
CA LEU A 139 13.96 18.63 0.60
C LEU A 139 14.22 17.15 0.32
N GLU A 140 15.06 16.47 1.11
CA GLU A 140 15.27 15.02 1.01
C GLU A 140 14.05 14.26 1.56
N ASP A 141 13.57 14.68 2.73
CA ASP A 141 12.53 13.99 3.48
C ASP A 141 11.11 14.27 2.99
N ILE A 142 10.92 15.20 2.06
CA ILE A 142 9.60 15.40 1.42
C ILE A 142 9.12 14.14 0.67
N SER A 143 10.05 13.30 0.22
CA SER A 143 9.75 12.01 -0.41
C SER A 143 8.94 11.09 0.50
N ILE A 144 9.03 11.25 1.82
CA ILE A 144 8.21 10.54 2.81
C ILE A 144 6.73 10.87 2.62
N ALA A 145 6.39 12.16 2.43
CA ALA A 145 5.02 12.56 2.09
C ALA A 145 4.58 11.97 0.75
N GLY A 146 5.48 11.91 -0.21
CA GLY A 146 5.27 11.24 -1.50
C GLY A 146 4.79 9.80 -1.34
N HIS A 147 5.41 9.02 -0.44
CA HIS A 147 4.98 7.65 -0.16
C HIS A 147 3.53 7.57 0.34
N TYR A 148 3.10 8.50 1.18
CA TYR A 148 1.72 8.55 1.66
C TYR A 148 0.74 8.97 0.56
N VAL A 149 1.12 9.92 -0.31
CA VAL A 149 0.33 10.26 -1.50
C VAL A 149 0.13 9.03 -2.38
N ILE A 150 1.20 8.31 -2.71
CA ILE A 150 1.16 7.09 -3.51
C ILE A 150 0.24 6.04 -2.86
N SER A 151 0.42 5.79 -1.56
CA SER A 151 -0.38 4.81 -0.81
C SER A 151 -1.87 5.16 -0.80
N LEU A 152 -2.20 6.44 -0.61
CA LEU A 152 -3.59 6.91 -0.59
C LEU A 152 -4.25 6.85 -1.96
N VAL A 153 -3.54 7.22 -3.03
CA VAL A 153 -4.05 7.09 -4.40
C VAL A 153 -4.26 5.60 -4.74
N ARG A 154 -3.32 4.72 -4.36
CA ARG A 154 -3.44 3.26 -4.52
C ARG A 154 -4.68 2.73 -3.81
N ALA A 155 -4.89 3.09 -2.54
CA ALA A 155 -6.07 2.69 -1.79
C ALA A 155 -7.39 3.30 -2.34
N ALA A 156 -7.33 4.47 -2.98
CA ALA A 156 -8.47 5.09 -3.63
C ALA A 156 -8.79 4.50 -5.02
N ALA A 157 -7.80 3.90 -5.70
CA ALA A 157 -7.92 3.44 -7.08
C ALA A 157 -9.12 2.52 -7.35
N PRO A 158 -9.43 1.48 -6.54
CA PRO A 158 -10.62 0.65 -6.75
C PRO A 158 -11.94 1.46 -6.77
N ARG A 159 -12.03 2.51 -5.94
CA ARG A 159 -13.20 3.40 -5.89
C ARG A 159 -13.24 4.35 -7.07
N ILE A 160 -12.07 4.89 -7.47
CA ILE A 160 -11.92 5.76 -8.64
C ILE A 160 -12.39 5.03 -9.90
N VAL A 161 -11.91 3.81 -10.12
CA VAL A 161 -12.31 3.05 -11.30
C VAL A 161 -13.78 2.61 -11.26
N GLY A 162 -14.38 2.51 -10.07
CA GLY A 162 -15.80 2.24 -9.88
C GLY A 162 -16.72 3.43 -10.17
N LEU A 163 -16.18 4.63 -10.41
CA LEU A 163 -16.99 5.83 -10.65
C LEU A 163 -17.77 5.75 -11.98
N PRO A 164 -19.06 6.16 -12.01
CA PRO A 164 -19.82 6.27 -13.24
C PRO A 164 -19.15 7.15 -14.30
N GLU A 165 -18.49 8.23 -13.88
CA GLU A 165 -17.76 9.14 -14.76
C GLU A 165 -16.51 8.48 -15.35
N PHE A 166 -15.80 7.67 -14.56
CA PHE A 166 -14.64 6.92 -15.05
C PHE A 166 -15.03 5.84 -16.06
N GLN A 167 -16.19 5.20 -15.88
CA GLN A 167 -16.70 4.20 -16.83
C GLN A 167 -17.00 4.79 -18.22
N GLN A 168 -17.26 6.11 -18.30
CA GLN A 168 -17.48 6.82 -19.57
C GLN A 168 -16.18 7.23 -20.28
N VAL A 169 -15.03 7.13 -19.61
CA VAL A 169 -13.72 7.44 -20.21
C VAL A 169 -13.29 6.30 -21.12
N ARG A 170 -13.05 6.61 -22.41
CA ARG A 170 -12.42 5.69 -23.34
C ARG A 170 -10.95 5.51 -22.95
N ARG A 171 -10.54 4.27 -22.71
CA ARG A 171 -9.20 3.89 -22.25
C ARG A 171 -8.49 3.07 -23.32
N ALA A 172 -7.16 3.15 -23.35
CA ALA A 172 -6.31 2.30 -24.17
C ALA A 172 -6.39 0.83 -23.69
N GLU A 173 -5.83 -0.09 -24.47
CA GLU A 173 -5.82 -1.53 -24.15
C GLU A 173 -5.14 -1.81 -22.80
N ILE A 174 -4.03 -1.13 -22.55
CA ILE A 174 -3.36 -1.11 -21.25
C ILE A 174 -3.54 0.28 -20.65
N PHE A 175 -4.20 0.31 -19.51
CA PHE A 175 -4.47 1.54 -18.76
C PHE A 175 -3.78 1.47 -17.40
N ARG A 176 -3.18 2.58 -16.97
CA ARG A 176 -2.54 2.68 -15.66
C ARG A 176 -2.94 3.95 -14.92
N ILE A 177 -3.06 3.84 -13.61
CA ILE A 177 -2.96 4.99 -12.72
C ILE A 177 -1.57 4.94 -12.11
N ARG A 178 -0.83 6.04 -12.18
CA ARG A 178 0.52 6.18 -11.64
C ARG A 178 0.53 7.28 -10.59
N ALA A 179 1.38 7.14 -9.58
CA ALA A 179 1.59 8.17 -8.58
C ALA A 179 3.08 8.32 -8.28
N GLY A 180 3.51 9.54 -8.01
CA GLY A 180 4.89 9.82 -7.67
C GLY A 180 5.18 11.31 -7.64
N GLU A 181 6.45 11.62 -7.85
CA GLU A 181 6.92 12.99 -7.93
C GLU A 181 6.86 13.52 -9.36
N TYR A 182 6.54 14.80 -9.52
CA TYR A 182 6.53 15.44 -10.83
C TYR A 182 7.91 15.36 -11.51
N MET A 183 7.93 14.74 -12.69
CA MET A 183 9.14 14.54 -13.51
C MET A 183 10.26 13.74 -12.82
N ASP A 184 9.92 12.92 -11.83
CA ASP A 184 10.86 12.04 -11.12
C ASP A 184 10.21 10.65 -10.90
N LEU A 185 10.64 9.90 -9.89
CA LEU A 185 10.19 8.54 -9.64
C LEU A 185 8.67 8.47 -9.44
N SER A 186 8.05 7.56 -10.19
CA SER A 186 6.62 7.25 -10.13
C SER A 186 6.37 5.77 -10.33
N GLU A 187 5.38 5.25 -9.63
CA GLU A 187 5.01 3.83 -9.67
C GLU A 187 3.56 3.63 -10.08
N ASP A 188 3.27 2.42 -10.55
CA ASP A 188 1.92 2.00 -10.89
C ASP A 188 1.13 1.77 -9.60
N VAL A 189 0.03 2.51 -9.43
CA VAL A 189 -0.91 2.33 -8.32
C VAL A 189 -2.17 1.59 -8.73
N TRP A 190 -2.38 1.46 -10.04
CA TRP A 190 -3.43 0.64 -10.64
C TRP A 190 -3.03 0.21 -12.05
N VAL A 191 -3.27 -1.05 -12.40
CA VAL A 191 -3.09 -1.55 -13.76
C VAL A 191 -4.36 -2.25 -14.23
N GLU A 192 -4.80 -1.90 -15.44
CA GLU A 192 -5.89 -2.55 -16.14
C GLU A 192 -5.42 -2.98 -17.52
N GLU A 193 -5.46 -4.28 -17.75
CA GLU A 193 -5.13 -4.91 -19.02
C GLU A 193 -6.38 -5.56 -19.60
N ARG A 194 -6.87 -5.00 -20.71
CA ARG A 194 -8.17 -5.33 -21.31
C ARG A 194 -8.12 -6.49 -22.31
N ARG A 195 -6.94 -7.03 -22.58
CA ARG A 195 -6.78 -8.23 -23.40
C ARG A 195 -7.01 -9.48 -22.57
N ASP A 196 -7.42 -10.55 -23.23
CA ASP A 196 -7.55 -11.86 -22.60
C ASP A 196 -6.18 -12.33 -22.10
N LYS A 197 -6.21 -12.87 -20.88
CA LYS A 197 -5.02 -13.37 -20.18
C LYS A 197 -5.11 -14.87 -20.08
N ASP A 198 -4.08 -15.56 -20.56
CA ASP A 198 -3.96 -17.01 -20.45
C ASP A 198 -3.49 -17.38 -19.03
N ALA A 199 -4.42 -17.88 -18.21
CA ALA A 199 -4.15 -18.32 -16.86
C ALA A 199 -3.11 -19.47 -16.84
N ALA A 200 -3.15 -20.40 -17.80
CA ALA A 200 -2.20 -21.51 -17.83
C ALA A 200 -0.77 -21.02 -18.12
N ALA A 201 -0.62 -20.06 -19.03
CA ALA A 201 0.68 -19.43 -19.31
C ALA A 201 1.21 -18.64 -18.09
N ILE A 202 0.33 -17.92 -17.38
CA ILE A 202 0.69 -17.20 -16.16
C ILE A 202 1.13 -18.18 -15.05
N ARG A 203 0.40 -19.26 -14.85
CA ARG A 203 0.75 -20.34 -13.90
C ARG A 203 2.11 -20.93 -14.22
N ALA A 204 2.31 -21.34 -15.47
CA ALA A 204 3.57 -21.93 -15.91
C ALA A 204 4.76 -20.97 -15.72
N ARG A 205 4.55 -19.66 -15.89
CA ARG A 205 5.57 -18.64 -15.62
C ARG A 205 5.87 -18.51 -14.13
N LEU A 206 4.85 -18.46 -13.27
CA LEU A 206 5.05 -18.38 -11.82
C LEU A 206 5.77 -19.61 -11.26
N GLU A 207 5.48 -20.79 -11.81
CA GLU A 207 6.08 -22.07 -11.37
C GLU A 207 7.57 -22.21 -11.76
N GLN A 208 8.05 -21.43 -12.73
CA GLN A 208 9.47 -21.41 -13.13
C GLN A 208 10.38 -20.95 -11.98
N ARG A 209 9.89 -20.06 -11.10
CA ARG A 209 10.63 -19.56 -9.93
C ARG A 209 12.04 -19.06 -10.31
N ASP A 210 12.12 -18.34 -11.43
CA ASP A 210 13.35 -17.79 -12.01
C ASP A 210 13.81 -16.47 -11.37
N GLY A 211 13.10 -16.02 -10.33
CA GLY A 211 13.34 -14.72 -9.68
C GLY A 211 12.76 -13.54 -10.45
N SER A 212 11.97 -13.77 -11.50
CA SER A 212 11.28 -12.69 -12.18
C SER A 212 10.30 -11.97 -11.25
N LEU A 213 10.31 -10.63 -11.33
CA LEU A 213 9.45 -9.78 -10.53
C LEU A 213 8.09 -9.68 -11.23
N HIS A 214 7.03 -10.14 -10.57
CA HIS A 214 5.66 -10.07 -11.08
C HIS A 214 4.85 -9.01 -10.33
N ARG A 215 5.40 -7.80 -10.26
CA ARG A 215 4.73 -6.65 -9.65
C ARG A 215 3.75 -5.99 -10.60
N TYR A 216 2.75 -5.32 -10.04
CA TYR A 216 1.78 -4.50 -10.79
C TYR A 216 1.05 -5.26 -11.90
N GLN A 217 0.75 -6.54 -11.69
CA GLN A 217 0.06 -7.37 -12.67
C GLN A 217 -1.45 -7.24 -12.51
N ASP A 218 -2.18 -7.36 -13.63
CA ASP A 218 -3.63 -7.44 -13.61
C ASP A 218 -4.07 -8.89 -13.82
N TRP A 219 -4.31 -9.64 -12.75
CA TRP A 219 -4.72 -11.05 -12.77
C TRP A 219 -6.09 -11.27 -12.11
N ARG A 220 -6.94 -10.24 -12.15
CA ARG A 220 -8.30 -10.30 -11.61
C ARG A 220 -9.10 -11.41 -12.29
N ASN A 221 -9.86 -12.15 -11.49
CA ASN A 221 -10.75 -13.24 -11.92
C ASN A 221 -10.06 -14.41 -12.66
N LEU A 222 -8.74 -14.58 -12.52
CA LEU A 222 -8.03 -15.71 -13.13
C LEU A 222 -8.07 -16.96 -12.23
N ASP A 223 -8.04 -18.14 -12.85
CA ASP A 223 -7.85 -19.40 -12.14
C ASP A 223 -6.36 -19.76 -12.04
N LEU A 224 -5.81 -19.52 -10.84
CA LEU A 224 -4.44 -19.78 -10.45
C LEU A 224 -4.39 -20.83 -9.32
N SER A 225 -5.40 -21.70 -9.22
CA SER A 225 -5.51 -22.69 -8.14
C SER A 225 -4.50 -23.84 -8.26
N GLY A 226 -4.10 -24.38 -7.11
CA GLY A 226 -3.20 -25.53 -6.98
C GLY A 226 -1.78 -25.32 -7.52
N GLY A 227 -1.39 -24.09 -7.87
CA GLY A 227 -0.06 -23.81 -8.40
C GLY A 227 0.98 -23.63 -7.32
N ASN A 228 2.24 -23.90 -7.67
CA ASN A 228 3.38 -23.67 -6.78
C ASN A 228 4.09 -22.36 -7.13
N TYR A 229 3.81 -21.32 -6.35
CA TYR A 229 4.30 -19.96 -6.52
C TYR A 229 5.19 -19.55 -5.34
N GLU A 230 5.87 -20.51 -4.71
CA GLU A 230 6.82 -20.28 -3.62
C GLU A 230 7.85 -19.21 -4.02
N SER A 231 8.07 -18.26 -3.12
CA SER A 231 9.02 -17.14 -3.31
C SER A 231 8.72 -16.20 -4.50
N ALA A 232 7.51 -16.24 -5.05
CA ALA A 232 7.12 -15.28 -6.09
C ALA A 232 7.03 -13.85 -5.53
N ASP A 233 7.47 -12.86 -6.31
CA ASP A 233 7.21 -11.46 -6.01
C ASP A 233 5.97 -11.00 -6.77
N LEU A 234 4.85 -10.92 -6.05
CA LEU A 234 3.54 -10.51 -6.58
C LEU A 234 3.20 -9.05 -6.25
N GLY A 235 4.14 -8.30 -5.67
CA GLY A 235 3.89 -7.02 -5.02
C GLY A 235 2.97 -6.09 -5.83
N TYR A 236 1.96 -5.55 -5.16
CA TYR A 236 1.00 -4.60 -5.74
C TYR A 236 0.19 -5.10 -6.94
N SER A 237 0.14 -6.40 -7.18
CA SER A 237 -0.70 -6.99 -8.23
C SER A 237 -2.18 -7.03 -7.84
N HIS A 238 -3.05 -7.00 -8.85
CA HIS A 238 -4.50 -7.10 -8.71
C HIS A 238 -4.94 -8.53 -8.96
N LEU A 239 -5.35 -9.22 -7.90
CA LEU A 239 -5.85 -10.60 -7.91
C LEU A 239 -7.30 -10.67 -7.43
N THR A 240 -8.03 -9.55 -7.45
CA THR A 240 -9.44 -9.47 -7.04
C THR A 240 -10.27 -10.56 -7.73
N GLY A 241 -11.00 -11.36 -6.95
CA GLY A 241 -11.85 -12.43 -7.46
C GLY A 241 -11.12 -13.62 -8.10
N ALA A 242 -9.79 -13.72 -7.96
CA ALA A 242 -9.04 -14.86 -8.48
C ALA A 242 -9.33 -16.15 -7.69
N ASN A 243 -9.04 -17.29 -8.31
CA ASN A 243 -9.01 -18.58 -7.62
C ASN A 243 -7.55 -18.98 -7.35
N LEU A 244 -7.18 -19.06 -6.07
CA LEU A 244 -5.85 -19.43 -5.56
C LEU A 244 -5.97 -20.61 -4.56
N ALA A 245 -7.10 -21.33 -4.58
CA ALA A 245 -7.33 -22.44 -3.67
C ALA A 245 -6.23 -23.50 -3.78
N GLY A 246 -5.69 -23.94 -2.64
CA GLY A 246 -4.61 -24.92 -2.53
C GLY A 246 -3.26 -24.50 -3.13
N SER A 247 -3.10 -23.23 -3.51
CA SER A 247 -1.83 -22.74 -4.06
C SER A 247 -0.77 -22.53 -2.97
N ARG A 248 0.50 -22.67 -3.34
CA ARG A 248 1.64 -22.41 -2.46
C ARG A 248 2.24 -21.05 -2.77
N LEU A 249 2.12 -20.12 -1.84
CA LEU A 249 2.67 -18.77 -1.87
C LEU A 249 3.61 -18.55 -0.68
N ASN A 250 4.18 -19.62 -0.12
CA ASN A 250 5.05 -19.54 1.04
C ASN A 250 6.35 -18.79 0.67
N LYS A 251 6.83 -17.93 1.58
CA LYS A 251 8.00 -17.03 1.38
C LYS A 251 7.84 -16.03 0.23
N SER A 252 6.64 -15.78 -0.24
CA SER A 252 6.38 -14.86 -1.34
C SER A 252 6.29 -13.41 -0.85
N ILE A 253 6.55 -12.45 -1.76
CA ILE A 253 6.33 -11.03 -1.49
C ILE A 253 4.95 -10.68 -2.01
N CYS A 254 4.01 -10.45 -1.10
CA CYS A 254 2.62 -10.09 -1.39
C CYS A 254 2.25 -8.72 -0.82
N ALA A 255 3.22 -7.83 -0.67
CA ALA A 255 2.98 -6.48 -0.19
C ALA A 255 2.04 -5.71 -1.14
N GLY A 256 0.99 -5.10 -0.59
CA GLY A 256 0.00 -4.31 -1.31
C GLY A 256 -0.81 -5.08 -2.34
N VAL A 257 -0.77 -6.42 -2.33
CA VAL A 257 -1.55 -7.24 -3.27
C VAL A 257 -3.03 -7.16 -2.94
N ASP A 258 -3.85 -6.95 -3.96
CA ASP A 258 -5.31 -6.98 -3.81
C ASP A 258 -5.84 -8.38 -4.11
N PHE A 259 -6.01 -9.19 -3.06
CA PHE A 259 -6.66 -10.51 -3.15
C PHE A 259 -8.18 -10.42 -2.97
N SER A 260 -8.77 -9.25 -2.76
CA SER A 260 -10.15 -9.17 -2.26
C SER A 260 -11.15 -10.00 -3.08
N ARG A 261 -12.12 -10.62 -2.39
CA ARG A 261 -13.15 -11.50 -2.98
C ARG A 261 -12.60 -12.76 -3.66
N SER A 262 -11.35 -13.14 -3.44
CA SER A 262 -10.76 -14.36 -4.02
C SER A 262 -11.15 -15.62 -3.25
N ASN A 263 -11.12 -16.75 -3.94
CA ASN A 263 -11.09 -18.06 -3.30
C ASN A 263 -9.64 -18.44 -3.00
N MET A 264 -9.29 -18.56 -1.72
CA MET A 264 -7.94 -18.84 -1.23
C MET A 264 -7.96 -19.96 -0.18
N GLN A 265 -8.93 -20.88 -0.26
CA GLN A 265 -9.02 -22.02 0.67
C GLN A 265 -7.74 -22.84 0.64
N GLY A 266 -7.18 -23.13 1.82
CA GLY A 266 -5.98 -23.96 1.98
C GLY A 266 -4.71 -23.37 1.36
N VAL A 267 -4.68 -22.07 1.03
CA VAL A 267 -3.48 -21.41 0.52
C VAL A 267 -2.36 -21.44 1.57
N ASP A 268 -1.12 -21.66 1.13
CA ASP A 268 0.05 -21.55 2.00
C ASP A 268 0.73 -20.20 1.80
N LEU A 269 0.60 -19.30 2.78
CA LEU A 269 1.25 -17.98 2.86
C LEU A 269 2.28 -17.93 4.00
N SER A 270 2.77 -19.08 4.44
CA SER A 270 3.76 -19.13 5.52
C SER A 270 5.04 -18.39 5.13
N GLN A 271 5.58 -17.62 6.08
CA GLN A 271 6.80 -16.82 5.92
C GLN A 271 6.72 -15.74 4.83
N SER A 272 5.52 -15.39 4.36
CA SER A 272 5.33 -14.40 3.30
C SER A 272 5.23 -12.97 3.84
N VAL A 273 5.57 -12.00 2.99
CA VAL A 273 5.48 -10.57 3.30
C VAL A 273 4.13 -10.03 2.84
N LEU A 274 3.31 -9.57 3.77
CA LEU A 274 1.88 -9.24 3.58
C LEU A 274 1.53 -7.78 3.85
N TYR A 275 2.49 -6.88 4.08
CA TYR A 275 2.22 -5.47 4.35
C TYR A 275 1.23 -4.87 3.35
N ASP A 276 0.15 -4.24 3.84
CA ASP A 276 -0.95 -3.66 3.05
C ASP A 276 -1.70 -4.64 2.11
N ALA A 277 -1.52 -5.95 2.25
CA ALA A 277 -2.27 -6.94 1.48
C ALA A 277 -3.76 -6.87 1.84
N ASN A 278 -4.61 -6.93 0.81
CA ASN A 278 -6.06 -6.87 0.96
C ASN A 278 -6.70 -8.25 0.76
N PHE A 279 -7.08 -8.88 1.85
CA PHE A 279 -7.84 -10.14 1.89
C PHE A 279 -9.34 -9.93 2.16
N SER A 280 -9.86 -8.70 2.03
CA SER A 280 -11.27 -8.45 2.34
C SER A 280 -12.20 -9.32 1.51
N HIS A 281 -13.21 -9.88 2.17
CA HIS A 281 -14.19 -10.81 1.58
C HIS A 281 -13.60 -12.07 0.93
N CYS A 282 -12.35 -12.44 1.25
CA CYS A 282 -11.76 -13.69 0.73
C CYS A 282 -12.30 -14.91 1.48
N ASP A 283 -12.30 -16.04 0.79
CA ASP A 283 -12.40 -17.35 1.45
C ASP A 283 -11.01 -17.89 1.75
N LEU A 284 -10.60 -17.87 3.02
CA LEU A 284 -9.28 -18.28 3.52
C LEU A 284 -9.39 -19.49 4.46
N GLN A 285 -10.43 -20.32 4.30
CA GLN A 285 -10.62 -21.50 5.14
C GLN A 285 -9.38 -22.40 5.08
N GLY A 286 -8.81 -22.74 6.24
CA GLY A 286 -7.61 -23.57 6.35
C GLY A 286 -6.33 -22.95 5.79
N ALA A 287 -6.30 -21.65 5.48
CA ALA A 287 -5.10 -20.97 5.01
C ALA A 287 -3.99 -20.98 6.06
N ASN A 288 -2.73 -21.04 5.61
CA ASN A 288 -1.56 -21.05 6.47
C ASN A 288 -0.82 -19.72 6.42
N PHE A 289 -0.78 -18.99 7.53
CA PHE A 289 -0.07 -17.72 7.71
C PHE A 289 1.11 -17.86 8.69
N TRP A 290 1.58 -19.08 8.96
CA TRP A 290 2.67 -19.34 9.91
C TRP A 290 3.89 -18.46 9.62
N HIS A 291 4.32 -17.65 10.59
CA HIS A 291 5.42 -16.66 10.44
C HIS A 291 5.26 -15.64 9.29
N ALA A 292 4.04 -15.39 8.80
CA ALA A 292 3.82 -14.30 7.87
C ALA A 292 4.07 -12.93 8.53
N ALA A 293 4.56 -11.96 7.77
CA ALA A 293 4.92 -10.64 8.26
C ALA A 293 4.13 -9.54 7.55
N GLY A 294 3.33 -8.79 8.29
CA GLY A 294 2.52 -7.69 7.79
C GLY A 294 2.04 -6.70 8.86
N GLY A 295 2.68 -6.71 10.04
CA GLY A 295 2.30 -5.89 11.19
C GLY A 295 2.70 -4.42 11.05
N GLN A 296 3.41 -3.89 12.05
CA GLN A 296 3.79 -2.48 12.09
C GLN A 296 4.64 -2.06 10.85
N PRO A 297 4.52 -0.79 10.40
CA PRO A 297 5.24 -0.33 9.22
C PRO A 297 6.74 -0.58 9.33
N LEU A 298 7.32 -1.17 8.29
CA LEU A 298 8.76 -1.29 8.16
C LEU A 298 9.30 0.01 7.56
N ILE A 299 10.19 0.67 8.29
CA ILE A 299 10.87 1.90 7.87
C ILE A 299 12.34 1.56 7.64
N LEU A 300 12.79 1.61 6.40
CA LEU A 300 14.18 1.35 6.03
C LEU A 300 14.67 2.43 5.07
N GLU A 301 15.70 3.17 5.47
CA GLU A 301 16.36 4.18 4.62
C GLU A 301 15.38 5.23 4.02
N GLY A 302 14.31 5.56 4.74
CA GLY A 302 13.28 6.51 4.27
C GLY A 302 12.20 5.90 3.37
N GLN A 303 12.29 4.61 3.05
CA GLN A 303 11.19 3.85 2.43
C GLN A 303 10.27 3.29 3.52
N ILE A 304 8.98 3.30 3.24
CA ILE A 304 7.93 2.83 4.14
C ILE A 304 7.19 1.68 3.48
N LEU A 305 7.08 0.56 4.19
CA LEU A 305 6.26 -0.58 3.79
C LEU A 305 5.22 -0.85 4.90
N GLY A 306 3.93 -0.92 4.55
CA GLY A 306 2.85 -1.13 5.53
C GLY A 306 2.22 0.17 6.04
N THR A 307 1.50 0.88 5.17
CA THR A 307 0.80 2.13 5.51
C THR A 307 -0.53 1.89 6.23
N PHE A 308 -1.35 0.98 5.69
CA PHE A 308 -2.72 0.68 6.15
C PHE A 308 -2.80 -0.55 7.04
N GLY A 309 -1.86 -1.50 6.88
CA GLY A 309 -1.90 -2.81 7.51
C GLY A 309 -2.70 -3.83 6.71
N VAL A 310 -2.62 -5.11 7.09
CA VAL A 310 -3.32 -6.20 6.40
C VAL A 310 -4.82 -6.10 6.62
N ASN A 311 -5.62 -6.29 5.56
CA ASN A 311 -7.07 -6.20 5.64
C ASN A 311 -7.76 -7.56 5.50
N PHE A 312 -8.35 -8.08 6.57
CA PHE A 312 -9.17 -9.29 6.61
C PHE A 312 -10.67 -8.99 6.77
N THR A 313 -11.13 -7.77 6.48
CA THR A 313 -12.53 -7.38 6.63
C THR A 313 -13.46 -8.37 5.94
N GLN A 314 -14.39 -8.96 6.69
CA GLN A 314 -15.34 -9.98 6.21
C GLN A 314 -14.71 -11.21 5.53
N ALA A 315 -13.44 -11.52 5.81
CA ALA A 315 -12.80 -12.73 5.32
C ALA A 315 -13.24 -13.96 6.13
N ASN A 316 -13.27 -15.12 5.47
CA ASN A 316 -13.48 -16.41 6.13
C ASN A 316 -12.14 -17.05 6.50
N LEU A 317 -11.70 -16.92 7.74
CA LEU A 317 -10.44 -17.48 8.28
C LEU A 317 -10.67 -18.77 9.08
N GLN A 318 -11.79 -19.47 8.84
CA GLN A 318 -12.12 -20.69 9.59
C GLN A 318 -10.97 -21.70 9.49
N GLY A 319 -10.47 -22.18 10.64
CA GLY A 319 -9.38 -23.15 10.70
C GLY A 319 -8.02 -22.64 10.21
N ALA A 320 -7.87 -21.33 9.95
CA ALA A 320 -6.60 -20.77 9.49
C ALA A 320 -5.51 -20.89 10.57
N ASN A 321 -4.27 -21.07 10.14
CA ASN A 321 -3.10 -21.11 11.01
C ASN A 321 -2.42 -19.74 11.04
N LEU A 322 -2.58 -18.97 12.12
CA LEU A 322 -1.97 -17.64 12.32
C LEU A 322 -0.85 -17.68 13.37
N LEU A 323 -0.31 -18.87 13.68
CA LEU A 323 0.74 -19.01 14.69
C LEU A 323 2.00 -18.24 14.30
N PHE A 324 2.50 -17.44 15.25
CA PHE A 324 3.68 -16.59 15.08
C PHE A 324 3.63 -15.62 13.89
N ALA A 325 2.43 -15.34 13.37
CA ALA A 325 2.25 -14.33 12.33
C ALA A 325 2.31 -12.93 12.96
N ASP A 326 3.17 -12.07 12.45
CA ASP A 326 3.17 -10.65 12.80
C ASP A 326 2.12 -9.94 11.94
N LEU A 327 0.94 -9.75 12.52
CA LEU A 327 -0.21 -9.09 11.90
C LEU A 327 -0.73 -7.96 12.80
N GLU A 328 0.17 -7.32 13.56
CA GLU A 328 -0.20 -6.20 14.43
C GLU A 328 -0.88 -5.08 13.62
N GLY A 329 -2.05 -4.64 14.08
CA GLY A 329 -2.83 -3.60 13.41
C GLY A 329 -3.63 -4.07 12.19
N ALA A 330 -3.62 -5.37 11.87
CA ALA A 330 -4.49 -5.92 10.83
C ALA A 330 -5.98 -5.78 11.19
N ASN A 331 -6.80 -5.53 10.17
CA ASN A 331 -8.23 -5.31 10.33
C ASN A 331 -9.02 -6.61 10.17
N PHE A 332 -9.56 -7.14 11.27
CA PHE A 332 -10.40 -8.34 11.31
C PHE A 332 -11.91 -8.05 11.35
N GLN A 333 -12.36 -6.83 11.04
CA GLN A 333 -13.77 -6.46 11.17
C GLN A 333 -14.69 -7.43 10.40
N GLY A 334 -15.55 -8.15 11.15
CA GLY A 334 -16.50 -9.11 10.57
C GLY A 334 -15.86 -10.39 10.01
N ALA A 335 -14.58 -10.63 10.25
CA ALA A 335 -13.91 -11.87 9.85
C ALA A 335 -14.42 -13.06 10.70
N ASN A 336 -14.59 -14.21 10.06
CA ASN A 336 -14.90 -15.48 10.73
C ASN A 336 -13.59 -16.17 11.14
N LEU A 337 -13.34 -16.27 12.45
CA LEU A 337 -12.12 -16.84 13.01
C LEU A 337 -12.36 -18.23 13.65
N GLN A 338 -13.47 -18.89 13.34
CA GLN A 338 -13.82 -20.18 13.94
C GLN A 338 -12.71 -21.23 13.76
N GLY A 339 -12.12 -21.68 14.86
CA GLY A 339 -11.04 -22.65 14.84
C GLY A 339 -9.70 -22.12 14.34
N ALA A 340 -9.56 -20.81 14.11
CA ALA A 340 -8.28 -20.22 13.74
C ALA A 340 -7.32 -20.32 14.94
N LYS A 341 -6.03 -20.57 14.67
CA LYS A 341 -5.01 -20.76 15.71
C LYS A 341 -4.15 -19.52 15.87
N ILE A 342 -4.08 -18.97 17.09
CA ILE A 342 -3.29 -17.76 17.41
C ILE A 342 -2.52 -18.02 18.72
N ILE A 343 -1.31 -17.47 18.84
CA ILE A 343 -0.52 -17.52 20.09
C ILE A 343 -1.16 -16.59 21.14
N LEU A 344 -1.40 -17.08 22.36
CA LEU A 344 -2.08 -16.29 23.40
C LEU A 344 -1.31 -15.02 23.78
N GLN A 345 0.02 -15.07 23.76
CA GLN A 345 0.88 -13.90 24.06
C GLN A 345 0.68 -12.76 23.05
N ASP A 346 0.31 -13.08 21.81
CA ASP A 346 0.09 -12.09 20.75
C ASP A 346 -1.34 -11.55 20.75
N ALA A 347 -2.24 -12.03 21.62
CA ALA A 347 -3.66 -11.67 21.63
C ALA A 347 -3.92 -10.14 21.62
N ALA A 348 -3.03 -9.36 22.24
CA ALA A 348 -3.13 -7.90 22.29
C ALA A 348 -2.79 -7.21 20.96
N GLN A 349 -2.04 -7.86 20.06
CA GLN A 349 -1.69 -7.34 18.74
C GLN A 349 -2.87 -7.40 17.77
N PHE A 350 -3.81 -8.32 18.01
CA PHE A 350 -5.01 -8.49 17.21
C PHE A 350 -6.18 -7.70 17.80
N ALA A 351 -6.70 -6.73 17.05
CA ALA A 351 -7.90 -5.99 17.42
C ALA A 351 -9.18 -6.83 17.20
N LEU A 352 -9.39 -7.86 18.03
CA LEU A 352 -10.51 -8.79 17.94
C LEU A 352 -11.68 -8.39 18.84
N SER A 353 -12.91 -8.61 18.35
CA SER A 353 -14.12 -8.52 19.19
C SER A 353 -14.20 -9.68 20.19
N GLU A 354 -15.00 -9.53 21.25
CA GLU A 354 -15.23 -10.61 22.23
C GLU A 354 -15.85 -11.87 21.60
N GLU A 355 -16.63 -11.71 20.53
CA GLU A 355 -17.16 -12.85 19.76
C GLU A 355 -16.02 -13.57 19.02
N GLN A 356 -15.14 -12.82 18.36
CA GLN A 356 -14.00 -13.37 17.64
C GLN A 356 -13.01 -14.06 18.56
N LYS A 357 -12.75 -13.51 19.75
CA LYS A 357 -11.88 -14.17 20.75
C LYS A 357 -12.39 -15.55 21.18
N ARG A 358 -13.71 -15.79 21.15
CA ARG A 358 -14.33 -17.11 21.44
C ARG A 358 -14.25 -18.09 20.28
N GLN A 359 -14.06 -17.59 19.07
CA GLN A 359 -13.93 -18.40 17.86
C GLN A 359 -12.51 -18.97 17.71
N VAL A 360 -11.51 -18.26 18.23
CA VAL A 360 -10.08 -18.61 18.15
C VAL A 360 -9.73 -19.78 19.07
N ILE A 361 -8.86 -20.66 18.60
CA ILE A 361 -8.12 -21.64 19.38
C ILE A 361 -6.81 -20.97 19.81
N TRP A 362 -6.70 -20.68 21.10
CA TRP A 362 -5.51 -20.06 21.67
C TRP A 362 -4.44 -21.11 21.93
N MET A 363 -3.21 -20.80 21.54
CA MET A 363 -2.07 -21.69 21.66
C MET A 363 -0.99 -21.04 22.54
N GLU A 364 -0.30 -21.84 23.35
CA GLU A 364 0.92 -21.43 24.05
C GLU A 364 2.05 -22.38 23.72
N GLU A 365 3.26 -21.83 23.65
CA GLU A 365 4.50 -22.60 23.51
C GLU A 365 5.07 -22.86 24.91
N ASP A 366 5.28 -24.14 25.24
CA ASP A 366 5.90 -24.53 26.51
C ASP A 366 7.42 -24.30 26.52
N GLU A 367 8.06 -24.50 27.68
CA GLU A 367 9.52 -24.35 27.84
C GLU A 367 10.36 -25.26 26.93
N THR A 368 9.73 -26.26 26.29
CA THR A 368 10.38 -27.21 25.37
C THR A 368 10.10 -26.90 23.89
N GLY A 369 9.32 -25.85 23.61
CA GLY A 369 8.93 -25.46 22.25
C GLY A 369 7.72 -26.21 21.69
N GLN A 370 6.96 -26.95 22.51
CA GLN A 370 5.74 -27.62 22.07
C GLN A 370 4.52 -26.71 22.22
N LEU A 371 3.67 -26.71 21.20
CA LEU A 371 2.43 -25.94 21.19
C LEU A 371 1.27 -26.74 21.78
N ALA A 372 0.63 -26.18 22.81
CA ALA A 372 -0.56 -26.72 23.43
C ALA A 372 -1.75 -25.75 23.30
N GLU A 373 -2.96 -26.30 23.16
CA GLU A 373 -4.20 -25.51 23.24
C GLU A 373 -4.44 -25.06 24.67
N VAL A 374 -4.74 -23.77 24.83
CA VAL A 374 -5.04 -23.16 26.12
C VAL A 374 -6.39 -22.44 26.09
N ARG A 375 -6.98 -22.26 27.27
CA ARG A 375 -8.19 -21.44 27.43
C ARG A 375 -7.79 -20.05 27.92
N PRO A 376 -8.20 -18.97 27.24
CA PRO A 376 -7.86 -17.59 27.61
C PRO A 376 -8.57 -17.13 28.89
#